data_AF-A0A401LTA4-F1
#
_entry.id   AF-A0A401LTA4-F1
#
_cell.length_a   1.000
_cell.length_b   1.000
_cell.length_c   1.000
_cell.angle_alpha   90.00
_cell.angle_beta   90.00
_cell.angle_gamma   90.00
#
_symmetry.space_group_name_H-M   'P 1'
#
loop_
_entity.id
_entity.type
_entity.pdbx_description
1 polymer ?
#
loop_
_entity_poly.entity_id
_entity_poly.type
_entity_poly.pdbx_seq_one_letter_code
_entity_poly.pdbx_strand_id
1 'polypeptide(L)' 'MNKEKYVFSQLISFLNEDKFRRIVDKYHGNRYIEHFICWNQLLTLMFGQLSNRESLRDLIVALEAHRSKCSF' A
#
# COMPACT_ATOMS: atom_id res chain seq x y z
N MET A 1 -19.37 -13.12 -3.15
CA MET A 1 -17.98 -13.39 -2.70
C MET A 1 -17.09 -13.31 -3.93
N ASN A 2 -16.38 -12.19 -4.11
CA ASN A 2 -15.68 -11.87 -5.36
C ASN A 2 -14.49 -12.82 -5.56
N LYS A 3 -14.68 -13.86 -6.40
CA LYS A 3 -13.69 -14.91 -6.69
C LYS A 3 -12.47 -14.43 -7.48
N GLU A 4 -12.44 -13.17 -7.92
CA GLU A 4 -11.44 -12.65 -8.87
C GLU A 4 -10.52 -11.58 -8.29
N LYS A 5 -10.77 -11.07 -7.07
CA LYS A 5 -9.99 -9.98 -6.45
C LYS A 5 -9.38 -10.43 -5.12
N TYR A 6 -8.07 -10.22 -4.95
CA TYR A 6 -7.34 -10.48 -3.71
C TYR A 6 -8.05 -9.85 -2.50
N VAL A 7 -8.04 -10.53 -1.35
CA VAL A 7 -8.66 -10.01 -0.11
C VAL A 7 -8.12 -8.62 0.24
N PHE A 8 -6.81 -8.40 0.03
CA PHE A 8 -6.20 -7.09 0.22
C PHE A 8 -6.82 -6.01 -0.67
N SER A 9 -7.12 -6.29 -1.94
CA SER A 9 -7.75 -5.30 -2.83
C SER A 9 -9.22 -5.00 -2.47
N GLN A 10 -9.88 -5.93 -1.78
CA GLN A 10 -11.20 -5.69 -1.20
C GLN A 10 -11.11 -4.78 0.04
N LEU A 11 -10.10 -4.99 0.89
CA LEU A 11 -9.89 -4.15 2.08
C LEU A 11 -9.53 -2.71 1.72
N ILE A 12 -8.64 -2.50 0.75
CA ILE A 12 -8.27 -1.14 0.31
C ILE A 12 -9.45 -0.40 -0.34
N SER A 13 -10.44 -1.12 -0.88
CA SER A 13 -11.62 -0.48 -1.50
C SER A 13 -12.50 0.29 -0.51
N PHE A 14 -12.36 0.01 0.79
CA PHE A 14 -13.02 0.77 1.85
C PHE A 14 -12.30 2.09 2.17
N LEU A 15 -11.06 2.26 1.72
CA LEU A 15 -10.31 3.48 1.91
C LEU A 15 -10.70 4.52 0.86
N ASN A 16 -10.92 5.75 1.32
CA ASN A 16 -11.20 6.85 0.42
C ASN A 16 -9.89 7.48 -0.07
N GLU A 17 -9.46 7.07 -1.27
CA GLU A 17 -8.22 7.55 -1.88
C GLU A 17 -8.21 9.08 -2.05
N ASP A 18 -9.33 9.69 -2.44
CA ASP A 18 -9.40 11.14 -2.66
C ASP A 18 -9.17 11.93 -1.36
N LYS A 19 -9.76 11.47 -0.24
CA LYS A 19 -9.53 12.08 1.08
C LYS A 19 -8.07 11.95 1.48
N PHE A 20 -7.46 10.79 1.24
CA PHE A 20 -6.05 10.59 1.54
C PHE A 20 -5.16 11.49 0.67
N ARG A 21 -5.44 11.57 -0.63
CA ARG A 21 -4.71 12.43 -1.57
C ARG A 21 -4.76 13.90 -1.15
N ARG A 22 -5.92 14.41 -0.73
CA ARG A 22 -6.05 15.77 -0.18
C ARG A 22 -5.16 16.02 1.04
N ILE A 23 -4.99 15.03 1.91
CA ILE A 23 -4.09 15.13 3.07
C ILE A 23 -2.63 15.15 2.59
N VAL A 24 -2.25 14.25 1.69
CA VAL A 24 -0.89 14.19 1.12
C VAL A 24 -0.53 15.51 0.44
N ASP A 25 -1.45 16.08 -0.34
CA ASP A 25 -1.24 17.36 -1.03
C ASP A 25 -1.11 18.52 -0.03
N LYS A 26 -1.99 18.57 0.98
CA LYS A 26 -1.98 19.60 2.04
C LYS A 26 -0.63 19.66 2.78
N TYR A 27 -0.01 18.50 3.01
CA TYR A 27 1.25 18.40 3.74
C TYR A 27 2.48 18.20 2.83
N HIS A 28 2.29 18.28 1.51
CA HIS A 28 3.34 18.00 0.52
C HIS A 28 4.05 16.65 0.74
N GLY A 29 3.31 15.61 1.13
CA GLY A 29 3.87 14.30 1.49
C GLY A 29 4.61 13.62 0.34
N ASN A 30 4.23 13.91 -0.91
CA ASN A 30 4.90 13.41 -2.11
C ASN A 30 6.03 14.33 -2.63
N ARG A 31 6.45 15.34 -1.87
CA ARG A 31 7.52 16.26 -2.32
C ARG A 31 8.83 15.49 -2.45
N TYR A 32 9.47 15.59 -3.61
CA TYR A 32 10.73 14.90 -3.94
C TYR A 32 10.64 13.37 -4.06
N ILE A 33 9.43 12.81 -4.11
CA ILE A 33 9.24 11.37 -4.32
C ILE A 33 9.10 11.09 -5.83
N GLU A 34 9.96 10.22 -6.37
CA GLU A 34 9.93 9.86 -7.81
C GLU A 34 9.10 8.60 -8.10
N HIS A 35 9.18 7.57 -7.26
CA HIS A 35 8.63 6.24 -7.59
C HIS A 35 7.75 5.60 -6.52
N PHE A 36 7.81 6.05 -5.26
CA PHE A 36 7.11 5.42 -4.14
C PHE A 36 6.23 6.42 -3.38
N ILE A 37 5.14 6.85 -4.03
CA ILE A 37 4.20 7.84 -3.49
C ILE A 37 3.54 7.37 -2.19
N CYS A 38 3.09 8.31 -1.35
CA CYS A 38 2.50 8.04 -0.04
C CYS A 38 1.34 7.03 -0.08
N TRP A 39 0.62 6.95 -1.19
CA TRP A 39 -0.43 5.93 -1.36
C TRP A 39 0.17 4.51 -1.34
N ASN A 40 1.21 4.27 -2.15
CA ASN A 40 1.91 2.98 -2.19
C ASN A 40 2.60 2.67 -0.86
N GLN A 41 3.08 3.69 -0.17
CA GLN A 41 3.61 3.57 1.19
C GLN A 41 2.53 3.11 2.18
N LEU A 42 1.35 3.72 2.16
CA LEU A 42 0.23 3.33 3.01
C LEU A 42 -0.17 1.87 2.75
N LEU A 43 -0.33 1.49 1.47
CA LEU A 43 -0.69 0.12 1.09
C LEU A 43 0.36 -0.89 1.56
N THR A 44 1.65 -0.58 1.37
CA THR A 44 2.78 -1.40 1.85
C THR A 44 2.72 -1.62 3.35
N LEU A 45 2.51 -0.55 4.14
CA LEU A 45 2.47 -0.64 5.60
C LEU A 45 1.25 -1.43 6.08
N MET A 46 0.07 -1.22 5.49
CA MET A 46 -1.13 -2.01 5.83
C MET A 46 -0.95 -3.49 5.49
N PHE A 47 -0.32 -3.79 4.35
CA PHE A 47 0.02 -5.18 4.01
C PHE A 47 0.95 -5.80 5.06
N GLY A 48 1.95 -5.07 5.55
CA GLY A 48 2.83 -5.53 6.63
C GLY A 48 2.08 -5.85 7.92
N GLN A 49 1.18 -4.96 8.34
CA GLN A 49 0.33 -5.19 9.54
C GLN A 49 -0.57 -6.41 9.37
N LEU A 50 -1.24 -6.55 8.22
CA LEU A 50 -2.17 -7.66 7.94
C LEU A 50 -1.48 -9.00 7.73
N SER A 51 -0.22 -8.99 7.27
CA SER A 51 0.59 -10.21 7.09
C SER A 51 1.47 -10.53 8.30
N ASN A 52 1.25 -9.83 9.43
CA ASN A 52 1.97 -10.00 10.69
C ASN A 52 3.50 -9.99 10.51
N ARG A 53 4.02 -9.05 9.71
CA ARG A 53 5.46 -8.88 9.50
C ARG A 53 6.05 -8.13 10.68
N GLU A 54 7.01 -8.75 11.35
CA GLU A 54 7.65 -8.20 12.55
C GLU A 54 8.67 -7.10 12.23
N SER A 55 9.15 -7.02 10.98
CA SER A 55 10.10 -6.00 10.56
C SER A 55 9.84 -5.44 9.16
N LEU A 56 10.33 -4.22 8.93
CA LEU A 56 10.35 -3.62 7.59
C LEU A 56 11.17 -4.45 6.59
N ARG A 57 12.21 -5.14 7.06
CA ARG A 57 13.01 -6.03 6.23
C ARG A 57 12.19 -7.21 5.73
N ASP A 58 11.44 -7.87 6.62
CA ASP A 58 10.59 -9.00 6.26
C ASP A 58 9.46 -8.57 5.33
N LEU A 59 8.94 -7.35 5.53
CA LEU A 59 7.97 -6.74 4.63
C LEU A 59 8.54 -6.53 3.23
N ILE A 60 9.74 -5.96 3.09
CA ILE A 60 10.39 -5.76 1.79
C ILE A 60 10.63 -7.09 1.09
N VAL A 61 11.17 -8.09 1.79
CA VAL A 61 11.39 -9.43 1.23
C VAL A 61 10.09 -10.06 0.73
N ALA A 62 9.00 -9.92 1.49
CA ALA A 62 7.69 -10.41 1.08
C ALA A 62 7.15 -9.67 -0.15
N LEU A 63 7.32 -8.34 -0.22
CA LEU A 63 6.90 -7.54 -1.37
C LEU A 63 7.72 -7.86 -2.63
N GLU A 64 9.02 -8.04 -2.50
CA GLU A 64 9.90 -8.43 -3.61
C GLU A 64 9.55 -9.82 -4.15
N ALA A 65 9.31 -10.79 -3.26
CA ALA A 65 8.86 -12.13 -3.64
C ALA A 65 7.50 -12.11 -4.36
N HIS A 66 6.67 -11.11 -4.08
CA HIS A 66 5.36 -10.91 -4.70
C HIS A 66 5.34 -9.78 -5.74
N ARG A 67 6.49 -9.32 -6.23
CA ARG A 67 6.59 -8.17 -7.15
C ARG A 67 5.72 -8.28 -8.40
N SER A 68 5.55 -9.49 -8.94
CA SER A 68 4.67 -9.74 -10.10
C SER A 68 3.16 -9.62 -9.80
N LYS A 69 2.78 -9.65 -8.52
CA LYS A 69 1.41 -9.54 -8.00
C LYS A 69 1.16 -8.19 -7.32
N CYS A 70 2.21 -7.48 -6.91
CA CYS A 70 2.19 -6.14 -6.34
C CYS A 70 2.19 -5.06 -7.43
N SER A 71 1.27 -5.14 -8.38
CA SER A 71 0.94 -4.01 -9.26
C SER A 71 -0.12 -3.18 -8.56
N PHE A 72 0.30 -2.36 -7.60
CA PHE A 72 -0.53 -1.29 -7.04
C PHE A 72 -0.41 -0.06 -7.94
#